data_AF-A0A0R1PJC2-F1
#
_entry.id   AF-A0A0R1PJC2-F1
#
_cell.length_a   1.000
_cell.length_b   1.000
_cell.length_c   1.000
_cell.angle_alpha   90.00
_cell.angle_beta   90.00
_cell.angle_gamma   90.00
#
_symmetry.space_group_name_H-M   'P 1'
#
loop_
_entity.id
_entity.type
_entity.pdbx_description
1 polymer ?
#
loop_
_entity_poly.entity_id
_entity_poly.type
_entity_poly.pdbx_seq_one_letter_code
_entity_poly.pdbx_strand_id
1 'polypeptide(L)'
;MAINLVEKELDVNLPQTEITAIAMHFINSQVINIPSITDNTFNLISVKAISYVESYFNIRIDQNGFSYNRFIMHLRYYLIRISENKQIVDEASTAMIRTFKQESPKIYKCTKQIVVMIDEILNSKSTDDEMFYLMIYVKRIVVKSLNNKE
;
A
#
# COMPACT_ATOMS: atom_id res chain seq x y z
N MET A 1 -16.03 -14.26 -14.99
CA MET A 1 -15.68 -15.47 -15.77
C MET A 1 -15.24 -16.65 -14.91
N ALA A 2 -14.63 -16.45 -13.73
CA ALA A 2 -14.30 -17.56 -12.81
C ALA A 2 -15.47 -18.03 -11.92
N ILE A 3 -16.32 -17.11 -11.43
CA ILE A 3 -17.45 -17.43 -10.53
C ILE A 3 -18.46 -18.37 -11.22
N ASN A 4 -18.81 -18.09 -12.48
CA ASN A 4 -19.74 -18.91 -13.26
C ASN A 4 -19.24 -20.35 -13.50
N LEU A 5 -17.94 -20.63 -13.36
CA LEU A 5 -17.41 -21.99 -13.47
C LEU A 5 -17.58 -22.77 -12.16
N VAL A 6 -17.45 -22.09 -11.01
CA VAL A 6 -17.61 -22.67 -9.67
C VAL A 6 -19.08 -22.98 -9.38
N GLU A 7 -19.99 -22.06 -9.72
CA GLU A 7 -21.44 -22.27 -9.54
C GLU A 7 -21.97 -23.44 -10.37
N LYS A 8 -21.38 -23.68 -11.55
CA LYS A 8 -21.83 -24.71 -12.49
C LYS A 8 -21.33 -26.12 -12.15
N GLU A 9 -20.18 -26.23 -11.48
CA GLU A 9 -19.62 -27.51 -11.03
C GLU A 9 -20.10 -27.93 -9.63
N LEU A 10 -20.56 -26.97 -8.81
CA LEU A 10 -21.00 -27.24 -7.43
C LEU A 10 -22.52 -27.08 -7.20
N ASP A 11 -23.27 -26.57 -8.18
CA ASP A 11 -24.73 -26.32 -8.13
C ASP A 11 -25.17 -25.52 -6.89
N VAL A 12 -24.34 -24.54 -6.48
CA VAL A 12 -24.63 -23.64 -5.35
C VAL A 12 -24.54 -22.20 -5.81
N ASN A 13 -25.55 -21.41 -5.47
CA ASN A 13 -25.61 -19.99 -5.74
C ASN A 13 -24.94 -19.24 -4.57
N LEU A 14 -23.70 -18.81 -4.75
CA LEU A 14 -22.89 -18.24 -3.66
C LEU A 14 -23.35 -16.80 -3.35
N PRO A 15 -23.76 -16.48 -2.11
CA PRO A 15 -24.11 -15.12 -1.74
C PRO A 15 -22.91 -14.17 -1.87
N GLN A 16 -23.19 -12.90 -2.16
CA GLN A 16 -22.19 -11.84 -2.41
C GLN A 16 -21.09 -11.76 -1.32
N THR A 17 -21.45 -12.10 -0.08
CA THR A 17 -20.55 -12.14 1.09
C THR A 17 -19.48 -13.22 0.96
N GLU A 18 -19.82 -14.39 0.43
CA GLU A 18 -18.87 -15.49 0.20
C GLU A 18 -17.99 -15.23 -1.01
N ILE A 19 -18.52 -14.60 -2.06
CA ILE A 19 -17.72 -14.13 -3.20
C ILE A 19 -16.67 -13.12 -2.72
N THR A 20 -17.03 -12.23 -1.80
CA THR A 20 -16.09 -11.26 -1.21
C THR A 20 -15.05 -11.94 -0.34
N ALA A 21 -15.45 -12.95 0.47
CA ALA A 21 -14.52 -13.72 1.29
C ALA A 21 -13.56 -14.56 0.44
N ILE A 22 -14.05 -15.21 -0.61
CA ILE A 22 -13.24 -15.97 -1.57
C ILE A 22 -12.30 -15.03 -2.31
N ALA A 23 -12.78 -13.88 -2.81
CA ALA A 23 -11.92 -12.88 -3.44
C ALA A 23 -10.85 -12.36 -2.48
N MET A 24 -11.19 -12.09 -1.22
CA MET A 24 -10.23 -11.71 -0.19
C MET A 24 -9.21 -12.82 0.11
N HIS A 25 -9.65 -14.07 0.22
CA HIS A 25 -8.75 -15.22 0.39
C HIS A 25 -7.84 -15.42 -0.82
N PHE A 26 -8.33 -15.18 -2.05
CA PHE A 26 -7.55 -15.28 -3.28
C PHE A 26 -6.55 -14.13 -3.45
N ILE A 27 -6.95 -12.92 -3.07
CA ILE A 27 -6.06 -11.76 -3.00
C ILE A 27 -4.97 -12.02 -1.97
N ASN A 28 -5.35 -12.52 -0.78
CA ASN A 28 -4.43 -12.84 0.31
C ASN A 28 -3.53 -14.06 0.01
N SER A 29 -3.98 -15.02 -0.81
CA SER A 29 -3.19 -16.22 -1.15
C SER A 29 -2.21 -16.00 -2.29
N GLN A 30 -2.51 -15.10 -3.24
CA GLN A 30 -1.54 -14.68 -4.27
C GLN A 30 -0.31 -13.96 -3.69
N VAL A 31 -0.42 -13.44 -2.46
CA VAL A 31 0.69 -12.82 -1.73
C VAL A 31 1.81 -13.83 -1.42
N ILE A 32 1.51 -15.13 -1.41
CA ILE A 32 2.39 -16.20 -0.90
C ILE A 32 3.35 -16.74 -1.99
N ASN A 33 3.14 -16.45 -3.28
CA ASN A 33 3.97 -17.00 -4.37
C ASN A 33 4.36 -15.96 -5.43
N ILE A 34 4.97 -14.84 -5.03
CA ILE A 34 5.53 -13.87 -5.97
C ILE A 34 7.07 -13.88 -5.83
N PRO A 35 7.84 -14.33 -6.85
CA PRO A 35 9.27 -14.57 -6.73
C PRO A 35 10.16 -13.31 -6.66
N SER A 36 9.60 -12.11 -6.71
CA SER A 36 10.38 -10.90 -7.03
C SER A 36 10.90 -10.11 -5.83
N ILE A 37 10.22 -10.17 -4.68
CA ILE A 37 10.67 -9.55 -3.42
C ILE A 37 10.59 -10.55 -2.28
N THR A 38 11.71 -10.71 -1.56
CA THR A 38 11.75 -11.57 -0.39
C THR A 38 10.93 -10.97 0.76
N ASP A 39 10.29 -11.82 1.56
CA ASP A 39 9.56 -11.36 2.75
C ASP A 39 10.48 -10.60 3.72
N ASN A 40 11.77 -10.92 3.76
CA ASN A 40 12.77 -10.18 4.55
C ASN A 40 12.92 -8.73 4.07
N THR A 41 13.07 -8.51 2.75
CA THR A 41 13.15 -7.16 2.17
C THR A 41 11.87 -6.37 2.44
N PHE A 42 10.71 -7.01 2.25
CA PHE A 42 9.41 -6.40 2.53
C PHE A 42 9.27 -5.99 4.01
N ASN A 43 9.62 -6.88 4.93
CA ASN A 43 9.55 -6.62 6.36
C ASN A 43 10.49 -5.48 6.77
N LEU A 44 11.72 -5.45 6.25
CA LEU A 44 12.68 -4.38 6.49
C LEU A 44 12.14 -3.01 6.06
N ILE A 45 11.64 -2.91 4.83
CA ILE A 45 11.09 -1.67 4.28
C ILE A 45 9.84 -1.23 5.07
N SER A 46 8.96 -2.18 5.39
CA SER A 46 7.73 -1.91 6.15
C SER A 46 8.02 -1.34 7.54
N VAL A 47 8.95 -1.95 8.29
CA VAL A 47 9.37 -1.46 9.60
C VAL A 47 9.99 -0.07 9.48
N LYS A 48 10.94 0.12 8.56
CA LYS A 48 11.58 1.44 8.34
C LYS A 48 10.57 2.52 7.99
N ALA A 49 9.62 2.24 7.09
CA ALA A 49 8.60 3.19 6.68
C ALA A 49 7.69 3.58 7.85
N ILE A 50 7.20 2.61 8.62
CA ILE A 50 6.35 2.86 9.80
C ILE A 50 7.09 3.68 10.85
N SER A 51 8.30 3.26 11.23
CA SER A 51 9.11 3.99 12.22
C SER A 51 9.43 5.41 11.75
N TYR A 52 9.68 5.61 10.46
CA TYR A 52 9.88 6.94 9.89
C TYR A 52 8.62 7.81 9.99
N VAL A 53 7.43 7.27 9.68
CA VAL A 53 6.17 8.01 9.83
C VAL A 53 5.91 8.37 11.30
N GLU A 54 6.07 7.41 12.21
CA GLU A 54 5.85 7.61 13.65
C GLU A 54 6.76 8.71 14.21
N SER A 55 8.06 8.64 13.90
CA SER A 55 9.04 9.65 14.33
C SER A 55 8.80 11.02 13.68
N TYR A 56 8.50 11.07 12.38
CA TYR A 56 8.31 12.34 11.66
C TYR A 56 7.08 13.13 12.15
N PHE A 57 6.01 12.42 12.53
CA PHE A 57 4.76 13.04 13.01
C PHE A 57 4.60 13.02 14.53
N ASN A 58 5.52 12.39 15.26
CA ASN A 58 5.41 12.13 16.70
C ASN A 58 4.07 11.45 17.06
N ILE A 59 3.76 10.36 16.36
CA ILE A 59 2.54 9.55 16.54
C ILE A 59 2.90 8.10 16.81
N ARG A 60 1.93 7.33 17.29
CA ARG A 60 2.00 5.87 17.35
C ARG A 60 0.92 5.29 16.46
N ILE A 61 1.31 4.41 15.55
CA ILE A 61 0.39 3.78 14.60
C ILE A 61 -0.17 2.50 15.24
N ASP A 62 -1.50 2.37 15.23
CA ASP A 62 -2.17 1.13 15.59
C ASP A 62 -1.99 0.09 14.47
N GLN A 63 -1.11 -0.88 14.71
CA GLN A 63 -0.79 -1.94 13.76
C GLN A 63 -1.88 -3.02 13.65
N ASN A 64 -2.91 -2.98 14.50
CA ASN A 64 -4.09 -3.84 14.37
C ASN A 64 -5.21 -3.15 13.57
N GLY A 65 -5.04 -1.87 13.26
CA GLY A 65 -6.04 -1.04 12.61
C GLY A 65 -6.14 -1.23 11.10
N PHE A 66 -7.33 -0.99 10.56
CA PHE A 66 -7.59 -1.07 9.11
C PHE A 66 -6.70 -0.15 8.27
N SER A 67 -6.41 1.06 8.77
CA SER A 67 -5.54 2.01 8.08
C SER A 67 -4.11 1.47 7.91
N TYR A 68 -3.57 0.81 8.93
CA TYR A 68 -2.27 0.16 8.87
C TYR A 68 -2.27 -1.01 7.86
N ASN A 69 -3.27 -1.90 7.93
CA ASN A 69 -3.38 -3.03 7.01
C ASN A 69 -3.41 -2.59 5.54
N ARG A 70 -4.15 -1.50 5.25
CA ARG A 70 -4.19 -0.92 3.90
C ARG A 70 -2.86 -0.31 3.46
N PHE A 71 -2.15 0.37 4.37
CA PHE A 71 -0.82 0.90 4.10
C PHE A 71 0.18 -0.21 3.77
N ILE A 72 0.25 -1.25 4.60
CA ILE A 72 1.16 -2.40 4.42
C ILE A 72 0.84 -3.17 3.14
N MET A 73 -0.43 -3.39 2.84
CA MET A 73 -0.85 -4.04 1.59
C MET A 73 -0.44 -3.21 0.36
N HIS A 74 -0.70 -1.91 0.38
CA HIS A 74 -0.29 -1.03 -0.72
C HIS A 74 1.23 -1.04 -0.90
N LEU A 75 1.98 -0.94 0.20
CA LEU A 75 3.43 -1.00 0.20
C LEU A 75 3.90 -2.32 -0.43
N ARG A 76 3.32 -3.47 -0.06
CA ARG A 76 3.69 -4.77 -0.65
C ARG A 76 3.53 -4.78 -2.17
N TYR A 77 2.37 -4.35 -2.66
CA TYR A 77 2.12 -4.33 -4.10
C TYR A 77 2.95 -3.30 -4.84
N TYR A 78 3.23 -2.16 -4.23
CA TYR A 78 4.15 -1.16 -4.76
C TYR A 78 5.55 -1.76 -4.95
N LEU A 79 6.09 -2.42 -3.93
CA LEU A 79 7.40 -3.04 -4.03
C LEU A 79 7.43 -4.18 -5.09
N ILE A 80 6.38 -5.00 -5.17
CA ILE A 80 6.23 -6.01 -6.23
C ILE A 80 6.30 -5.35 -7.62
N ARG A 81 5.53 -4.29 -7.85
CA ARG A 81 5.52 -3.58 -9.14
C ARG A 81 6.87 -2.98 -9.50
N ILE A 82 7.60 -2.43 -8.53
CA ILE A 82 8.98 -1.98 -8.74
C ILE A 82 9.84 -3.14 -9.22
N SER A 83 9.84 -4.25 -8.49
CA SER A 83 10.70 -5.40 -8.79
C SER A 83 10.40 -6.06 -10.14
N GLU A 84 9.16 -5.94 -10.64
CA GLU A 84 8.75 -6.45 -11.94
C GLU A 84 8.90 -5.44 -13.09
N ASN A 85 9.35 -4.21 -12.80
CA ASN A 85 9.34 -3.08 -13.75
C ASN A 85 7.95 -2.79 -14.34
N LYS A 86 6.87 -3.01 -13.57
CA LYS A 86 5.47 -2.78 -13.95
C LYS A 86 4.84 -1.67 -13.10
N GLN A 87 5.58 -0.58 -12.92
CA GLN A 87 5.14 0.55 -12.11
C GLN A 87 3.93 1.25 -12.73
N ILE A 88 3.13 1.90 -11.89
CA ILE A 88 1.98 2.69 -12.35
C ILE A 88 2.49 3.93 -13.09
N VAL A 89 1.89 4.21 -14.24
CA VAL A 89 2.13 5.43 -15.01
C VAL A 89 0.78 6.00 -15.42
N ASP A 90 0.36 7.08 -14.77
CA ASP A 90 -0.85 7.86 -15.03
C ASP A 90 -0.50 9.36 -14.90
N GLU A 91 -0.77 10.15 -15.94
CA GLU A 91 -0.40 11.57 -15.98
C GLU A 91 -1.15 12.41 -14.93
N ALA A 92 -2.26 11.89 -14.36
CA ALA A 92 -3.07 12.59 -13.36
C ALA A 92 -2.36 12.80 -12.01
N SER A 93 -1.37 11.96 -11.65
CA SER A 93 -0.70 12.01 -10.34
C SER A 93 0.09 13.30 -10.12
N THR A 94 0.72 13.84 -11.16
CA THR A 94 1.56 15.05 -11.06
C THR A 94 0.77 16.25 -10.55
N ALA A 95 -0.47 16.42 -11.04
CA ALA A 95 -1.36 17.49 -10.62
C ALA A 95 -1.79 17.32 -9.15
N MET A 96 -2.09 16.08 -8.73
CA MET A 96 -2.50 15.79 -7.35
C MET A 96 -1.34 15.93 -6.36
N ILE A 97 -0.12 15.53 -6.74
CA ILE A 97 1.09 15.73 -5.93
C ILE A 97 1.32 17.23 -5.68
N ARG A 98 1.08 18.08 -6.67
CA ARG A 98 1.16 19.54 -6.49
C ARG A 98 0.16 20.06 -5.47
N THR A 99 -1.07 19.56 -5.46
CA THR A 99 -2.07 19.89 -4.43
C THR A 99 -1.59 19.49 -3.04
N PHE A 100 -1.06 18.27 -2.90
CA PHE A 100 -0.51 17.80 -1.61
C PHE A 100 0.67 18.64 -1.12
N LYS A 101 1.53 19.13 -2.01
CA LYS A 101 2.63 20.06 -1.64
C LYS A 101 2.10 21.34 -1.00
N GLN A 102 0.93 21.81 -1.44
CA GLN A 102 0.30 23.04 -0.93
C GLN A 102 -0.51 22.77 0.34
N GLU A 103 -1.39 21.78 0.32
CA GLU A 103 -2.36 21.54 1.39
C GLU A 103 -1.81 20.67 2.54
N SER A 104 -0.82 19.82 2.27
CA SER A 104 -0.30 18.85 3.23
C SER A 104 1.22 18.65 3.08
N PRO A 105 2.02 19.73 3.19
CA PRO A 105 3.46 19.69 2.89
C PRO A 105 4.25 18.70 3.76
N LYS A 106 3.82 18.47 5.01
CA LYS A 106 4.44 17.47 5.89
C LYS A 106 4.20 16.04 5.38
N ILE A 107 2.99 15.73 4.91
CA ILE A 107 2.66 14.42 4.33
C ILE A 107 3.50 14.17 3.07
N TYR A 108 3.58 15.17 2.19
CA TYR A 108 4.41 15.11 0.99
C TYR A 108 5.88 14.84 1.33
N LYS A 109 6.46 15.61 2.25
CA LYS A 109 7.87 15.46 2.66
C LYS A 109 8.13 14.08 3.27
N CYS A 110 7.25 13.62 4.16
CA CYS A 110 7.40 12.30 4.78
C CYS A 110 7.35 11.18 3.71
N THR A 111 6.34 11.23 2.85
CA THR A 111 6.18 10.24 1.76
C THR A 111 7.38 10.23 0.84
N LYS A 112 7.88 11.41 0.44
CA LYS A 112 9.06 11.52 -0.43
C LYS A 112 10.28 10.83 0.17
N GLN A 113 10.49 10.95 1.48
CA GLN A 113 11.62 10.33 2.16
C GLN A 113 11.48 8.81 2.23
N ILE A 114 10.26 8.30 2.38
CA ILE A 114 9.99 6.85 2.30
C ILE A 114 10.28 6.34 0.88
N VAL A 115 9.86 7.07 -0.16
CA VAL A 115 10.15 6.71 -1.57
C VAL A 115 11.65 6.69 -1.84
N VAL A 116 12.40 7.71 -1.40
CA VAL A 116 13.87 7.75 -1.54
C VAL A 116 14.51 6.53 -0.87
N MET A 117 14.09 6.19 0.35
CA MET A 117 14.60 5.01 1.06
C MET A 117 14.30 3.71 0.33
N ILE A 118 13.11 3.57 -0.28
CA ILE A 118 12.74 2.40 -1.08
C ILE A 118 13.61 2.31 -2.33
N ASP A 119 13.77 3.43 -3.06
CA ASP A 119 14.57 3.51 -4.28
C ASP A 119 16.05 3.17 -4.01
N GLU A 120 16.60 3.62 -2.87
CA GLU A 120 17.96 3.26 -2.43
C GLU A 120 18.11 1.77 -2.12
N ILE A 121 17.15 1.17 -1.40
CA ILE A 121 17.21 -0.25 -1.01
C ILE A 121 17.06 -1.17 -2.23
N LEU A 122 16.20 -0.80 -3.19
CA LEU A 122 15.91 -1.62 -4.37
C LEU A 122 16.74 -1.24 -5.59
N ASN A 123 17.59 -0.22 -5.50
CA ASN A 123 18.30 0.37 -6.64
C ASN A 123 17.36 0.66 -7.82
N SER A 124 16.24 1.32 -7.51
CA SER A 124 15.15 1.60 -8.43
C SER A 124 14.87 3.09 -8.56
N LYS A 125 13.89 3.44 -9.41
CA LYS A 125 13.31 4.79 -9.45
C LYS A 125 11.80 4.69 -9.49
N SER A 126 11.17 5.24 -8.46
CA SER A 126 9.72 5.22 -8.34
C SER A 126 9.05 6.26 -9.22
N THR A 127 7.88 5.93 -9.77
CA THR A 127 7.07 6.89 -10.53
C THR A 127 6.32 7.86 -9.62
N ASP A 128 5.88 8.99 -10.19
CA ASP A 128 5.07 9.96 -9.48
C ASP A 128 3.73 9.36 -9.01
N ASP A 129 3.19 8.39 -9.74
CA ASP A 129 1.98 7.65 -9.36
C ASP A 129 2.19 6.80 -8.12
N GLU A 130 3.28 6.03 -8.05
CA GLU A 130 3.59 5.24 -6.86
C GLU A 130 3.76 6.14 -5.63
N MET A 131 4.47 7.26 -5.80
CA MET A 131 4.59 8.27 -4.75
C MET A 131 3.22 8.83 -4.35
N PHE A 132 2.35 9.13 -5.31
CA PHE A 132 1.03 9.66 -5.05
C PHE A 132 0.15 8.68 -4.27
N TYR A 133 0.10 7.41 -4.68
CA TYR A 133 -0.68 6.40 -3.97
C TYR A 133 -0.14 6.17 -2.56
N LEU A 134 1.18 6.07 -2.38
CA LEU A 134 1.78 5.95 -1.06
C LEU A 134 1.38 7.14 -0.17
N MET A 135 1.36 8.34 -0.73
CA MET A 135 0.98 9.56 -0.03
C MET A 135 -0.45 9.53 0.50
N ILE A 136 -1.40 8.95 -0.25
CA ILE A 136 -2.78 8.75 0.22
C ILE A 136 -2.80 7.87 1.48
N TYR A 137 -2.05 6.77 1.47
CA TYR A 137 -2.02 5.86 2.62
C TYR A 137 -1.26 6.45 3.81
N VAL A 138 -0.17 7.20 3.60
CA VAL A 138 0.52 7.97 4.66
C VAL A 138 -0.41 9.00 5.29
N LYS A 139 -1.15 9.78 4.49
CA LYS A 139 -2.16 10.71 5.00
C LYS A 139 -3.18 10.00 5.88
N ARG A 140 -3.70 8.87 5.41
CA ARG A 140 -4.73 8.10 6.12
C ARG A 140 -4.24 7.58 7.47
N ILE A 141 -3.05 6.98 7.55
CA ILE A 141 -2.50 6.46 8.82
C ILE A 141 -2.18 7.60 9.80
N VAL A 142 -1.68 8.74 9.32
CA VAL A 142 -1.35 9.90 10.15
C VAL A 142 -2.62 10.51 10.75
N VAL A 143 -3.63 10.80 9.91
CA VAL A 143 -4.91 11.36 10.37
C VAL A 143 -5.59 10.43 11.37
N LYS A 144 -5.63 9.12 11.10
CA LYS A 144 -6.23 8.16 12.02
C LYS A 144 -5.51 8.13 13.37
N SER A 145 -4.18 8.20 13.37
CA SER A 145 -3.38 8.17 14.61
C SER A 145 -3.48 9.46 15.42
N LEU A 146 -3.68 10.61 14.76
CA LEU A 146 -3.90 11.89 15.44
C LEU A 146 -5.29 11.95 16.08
N ASN A 147 -6.32 11.45 15.40
CA ASN A 147 -7.69 11.43 15.93
C ASN A 147 -7.88 10.43 17.09
N ASN A 148 -7.00 9.44 17.24
CA ASN A 148 -7.00 8.51 18.37
C ASN A 148 -6.29 9.08 19.62
N LYS A 149 -5.75 10.31 19.57
CA LYS A 149 -5.15 11.00 20.73
C LYS A 149 -6.14 11.85 21.54
N GLU A 150 -7.38 12.01 21.04
CA GLU A 150 -8.52 12.65 21.72
C GLU A 150 -9.38 11.59 22.40
#